data_AF-A0A3C0SLH3-F1
#
_entry.id   AF-A0A3C0SLH3-F1
#
_cell.length_a   1.000
_cell.length_b   1.000
_cell.length_c   1.000
_cell.angle_alpha   90.00
_cell.angle_beta   90.00
_cell.angle_gamma   90.00
#
_symmetry.space_group_name_H-M   'P 1'
#
loop_
_entity.id
_entity.type
_entity.pdbx_description
1 polymer ?
#
loop_
_entity_poly.entity_id
_entity_poly.type
_entity_poly.pdbx_seq_one_letter_code
_entity_poly.pdbx_strand_id
1 'polypeptide(L)' 'DEIKRFSLKDVSEEGGVFQVGFSSRIVNALCSNGIYVVDQLQGYTEEHLSTFKNIGEKSIEEIKKKLAEMGKTLG' A
#
# COMPACT_ATOMS: atom_id res chain seq x y z
N ASP A 1 21.73 7.68 8.98
CA ASP A 1 20.26 7.71 8.86
C ASP A 1 19.78 8.03 7.46
N GLU A 2 19.71 7.00 6.61
CA GLU A 2 19.12 7.05 5.27
C GLU A 2 17.60 7.29 5.27
N ILE A 3 16.98 7.34 6.45
CA ILE A 3 15.56 7.65 6.66
C ILE A 3 15.24 9.12 6.31
N LYS A 4 16.24 9.98 6.09
CA LYS A 4 16.05 11.42 5.79
C LYS A 4 15.80 11.77 4.30
N ARG A 5 15.59 10.82 3.40
CA ARG A 5 15.39 11.12 1.96
C ARG A 5 13.95 10.98 1.45
N PHE A 6 13.02 10.43 2.26
CA PHE A 6 11.60 10.51 1.92
C PHE A 6 11.12 11.94 2.23
N SER A 7 11.01 12.73 1.17
CA SER A 7 10.67 14.14 1.22
C SER A 7 9.36 14.36 2.00
N LEU A 8 9.42 15.15 3.06
CA LEU A 8 8.26 15.61 3.84
C LEU A 8 7.18 16.33 3.01
N LYS A 9 7.40 16.57 1.71
CA LYS A 9 6.41 17.14 0.79
C LYS A 9 5.39 16.12 0.29
N ASP A 10 5.74 14.85 0.13
CA ASP A 10 4.81 13.81 -0.37
C ASP A 10 3.84 13.30 0.71
N VAL A 11 4.11 13.61 1.99
CA VAL A 11 3.28 13.21 3.14
C VAL A 11 2.12 14.19 3.38
N SER A 12 2.04 15.27 2.61
CA SER A 12 0.95 16.26 2.70
C SER A 12 -0.30 15.89 1.90
N GLU A 13 -0.33 14.77 1.16
CA GLU A 13 -1.47 14.39 0.34
C GLU A 13 -2.14 13.10 0.80
N GLU A 14 -3.47 13.13 0.74
CA GLU A 14 -4.41 12.10 1.12
C GLU A 14 -4.05 10.76 0.45
N GLY A 15 -3.71 9.72 1.22
CA GLY A 15 -3.40 8.40 0.63
C GLY A 15 -2.36 7.54 1.33
N GLY A 16 -1.87 7.91 2.51
CA GLY A 16 -1.04 7.01 3.31
C GLY A 16 -1.77 5.71 3.65
N VAL A 17 -1.10 4.55 3.55
CA VAL A 17 -1.72 3.24 3.82
C VAL A 17 -2.30 3.12 5.23
N PHE A 18 -1.80 3.94 6.18
CA PHE A 18 -2.32 4.05 7.55
C PHE A 18 -3.64 4.82 7.66
N GLN A 19 -3.94 5.72 6.72
CA GLN A 19 -5.18 6.53 6.73
C GLN A 19 -6.32 5.87 5.96
N VAL A 20 -6.00 4.93 5.06
CA VAL A 20 -6.95 4.26 4.16
C VAL A 20 -7.82 3.21 4.85
N GLY A 21 -7.55 2.93 6.13
CA GLY A 21 -8.33 1.98 6.93
C GLY A 21 -8.05 0.52 6.57
N PHE A 22 -6.83 0.23 6.10
CA PHE A 22 -6.35 -1.14 5.94
C PHE A 22 -6.22 -1.85 7.29
N SER A 23 -6.38 -3.17 7.28
CA SER A 23 -6.02 -3.97 8.44
C SER A 23 -4.54 -3.85 8.78
N SER A 24 -4.19 -4.00 10.07
CA SER A 24 -2.81 -3.94 10.55
C SER A 24 -1.86 -4.92 9.86
N ARG A 25 -2.39 -6.06 9.38
CA ARG A 25 -1.63 -7.03 8.57
C ARG A 25 -1.20 -6.46 7.23
N ILE A 26 -2.13 -5.81 6.51
CA ILE A 26 -1.84 -5.20 5.22
C ILE A 26 -0.87 -4.04 5.40
N VAL A 27 -1.13 -3.16 6.36
CA VAL A 27 -0.24 -2.04 6.68
C VAL A 27 1.19 -2.54 6.98
N ASN A 28 1.33 -3.54 7.86
CA ASN A 28 2.63 -4.09 8.18
C ASN A 28 3.31 -4.74 6.98
N ALA A 29 2.56 -5.46 6.14
CA ALA A 29 3.10 -6.08 4.95
C ALA A 29 3.57 -5.04 3.93
N LEU A 30 2.75 -4.03 3.62
CA LEU A 30 3.09 -2.94 2.71
C LEU A 30 4.32 -2.16 3.20
N CYS A 31 4.32 -1.75 4.47
CA CYS A 31 5.46 -1.03 5.05
C CYS A 31 6.74 -1.87 5.10
N SER A 32 6.64 -3.18 5.33
CA SER A 32 7.81 -4.08 5.29
C SER A 32 8.39 -4.24 3.88
N ASN A 33 7.57 -3.98 2.85
CA ASN A 33 7.98 -3.99 1.44
C ASN A 33 8.23 -2.57 0.90
N GLY A 34 8.32 -1.55 1.76
CA GLY A 34 8.63 -0.17 1.37
C GLY A 34 7.47 0.59 0.71
N ILE A 35 6.24 0.12 0.87
CA ILE A 35 5.02 0.75 0.37
C ILE A 35 4.35 1.51 1.52
N TYR A 36 4.29 2.83 1.39
CA TYR A 36 3.77 3.72 2.43
C TYR A 36 2.56 4.52 1.96
N VAL A 37 2.37 4.66 0.66
CA VAL A 37 1.22 5.36 0.06
C VAL A 37 0.49 4.45 -0.92
N VAL A 38 -0.83 4.64 -1.01
CA VAL A 38 -1.72 3.83 -1.85
C VAL A 38 -1.41 3.99 -3.33
N ASP A 39 -0.90 5.13 -3.76
CA ASP A 39 -0.52 5.36 -5.15
C ASP A 39 0.60 4.44 -5.64
N GLN A 40 1.51 4.02 -4.75
CA GLN A 40 2.53 3.05 -5.10
C GLN A 40 1.91 1.70 -5.50
N LEU A 41 0.74 1.34 -4.97
CA LEU A 41 0.05 0.08 -5.30
C LEU A 41 -0.39 0.02 -6.76
N GLN A 42 -0.59 1.17 -7.42
CA GLN A 42 -0.92 1.22 -8.85
C GLN A 42 0.24 0.73 -9.74
N GLY A 43 1.47 0.69 -9.21
CA GLY A 43 2.64 0.14 -9.90
C GLY A 43 2.86 -1.36 -9.68
N TYR A 44 2.00 -2.02 -8.89
CA TYR A 44 2.12 -3.44 -8.57
C TYR A 44 0.91 -4.22 -9.08
N THR A 45 1.20 -5.37 -9.68
CA THR A 45 0.19 -6.36 -10.02
C THR A 45 -0.17 -7.20 -8.80
N GLU A 46 -1.31 -7.87 -8.86
CA GLU A 46 -1.73 -8.84 -7.84
C GLU A 46 -0.71 -9.95 -7.62
N GLU A 47 -0.14 -10.47 -8.71
CA GLU A 47 0.88 -11.51 -8.67
C GLU A 47 2.11 -11.02 -7.91
N HIS A 48 2.52 -9.78 -8.15
CA HIS A 48 3.64 -9.17 -7.44
C HIS A 48 3.32 -9.01 -5.95
N LEU A 49 2.14 -8.48 -5.61
CA LEU A 49 1.71 -8.36 -4.21
C LEU A 49 1.62 -9.73 -3.51
N SER A 50 1.24 -10.79 -4.23
CA SER A 50 1.21 -12.15 -3.69
C SER A 50 2.58 -12.72 -3.37
N THR A 51 3.67 -12.14 -3.89
CA THR A 51 5.04 -12.53 -3.52
C THR A 51 5.47 -11.92 -2.20
N PHE A 52 4.78 -10.89 -1.71
CA PHE A 52 5.15 -10.20 -0.48
C PHE A 52 4.86 -11.06 0.74
N LYS A 53 5.88 -11.18 1.59
CA LYS A 53 5.75 -11.86 2.88
C LYS A 53 4.65 -11.17 3.69
N ASN A 54 3.67 -11.95 4.16
CA ASN A 54 2.49 -11.52 4.91
C ASN A 54 1.37 -10.84 4.09
N ILE A 55 1.43 -10.86 2.76
CA ILE A 55 0.26 -10.65 1.89
C ILE A 55 -0.27 -12.02 1.47
N GLY A 56 -1.52 -12.29 1.79
CA GLY A 56 -2.25 -13.45 1.25
C GLY A 56 -3.41 -13.01 0.35
N GLU A 57 -4.10 -13.97 -0.26
CA GLU A 57 -5.24 -13.73 -1.17
C GLU A 57 -6.26 -12.73 -0.57
N LYS A 58 -6.67 -12.95 0.69
CA LYS A 58 -7.59 -12.03 1.40
C LYS A 58 -7.07 -10.60 1.52
N SER A 59 -5.76 -10.43 1.70
CA SER A 59 -5.14 -9.10 1.77
C SER A 59 -5.16 -8.40 0.42
N ILE A 60 -4.95 -9.15 -0.67
CA ILE A 60 -5.02 -8.61 -2.03
C ILE A 60 -6.45 -8.18 -2.36
N GLU A 61 -7.45 -8.99 -2.00
CA GLU A 61 -8.87 -8.63 -2.16
C GLU A 61 -9.23 -7.36 -1.37
N GLU A 62 -8.79 -7.24 -0.12
CA GLU A 62 -9.01 -6.04 0.70
C GLU A 62 -8.33 -4.81 0.10
N ILE A 63 -7.09 -4.95 -0.41
CA ILE A 63 -6.36 -3.90 -1.13
C ILE A 63 -7.16 -3.41 -2.33
N LYS A 64 -7.58 -4.33 -3.21
CA LYS A 64 -8.38 -4.00 -4.40
C LYS A 64 -9.68 -3.30 -4.05
N LYS A 65 -10.39 -3.81 -3.05
CA LYS A 65 -11.68 -3.25 -2.63
C LYS A 65 -11.49 -1.80 -2.17
N LYS A 66 -10.49 -1.54 -1.34
CA LYS A 66 -10.17 -0.20 -0.84
C LYS A 66 -9.70 0.74 -1.95
N LEU A 67 -8.88 0.24 -2.88
CA LEU A 67 -8.48 0.98 -4.07
C LEU A 67 -9.71 1.37 -4.90
N ALA A 68 -10.62 0.43 -5.16
CA ALA A 68 -11.84 0.68 -5.92
C ALA A 68 -12.77 1.69 -5.24
N GLU A 69 -12.90 1.66 -3.90
CA GLU A 69 -13.61 2.68 -3.12
C GLU A 69 -13.02 4.09 -3.32
N MET A 70 -11.73 4.18 -3.64
CA MET A 70 -11.01 5.43 -3.91
C MET A 70 -10.91 5.77 -5.41
N GLY A 71 -11.57 5.00 -6.28
CA GLY A 71 -11.48 5.15 -7.73
C GLY A 71 -10.12 4.79 -8.32
N LYS A 72 -9.34 3.94 -7.63
CA LYS A 72 -8.01 3.46 -8.04
C LYS A 72 -8.03 1.96 -8.30
N THR A 73 -6.99 1.48 -8.99
CA THR A 73 -6.81 0.06 -9.33
C THR A 73 -5.36 -0.36 -9.14
N LEU A 74 -5.13 -1.65 -9.00
CA LEU A 74 -3.79 -2.22 -9.17
C LEU A 74 -3.33 -2.09 -10.63
N GLY A 75 -2.01 -2.17 -10.83
CA GLY A 75 -1.37 -2.15 -12.15
C GLY A 75 -1.50 -3.47 -12.89
#